data_AF-A0A4Y2F977-F1
#
_entry.id   AF-A0A4Y2F977-F1
#
_cell.length_a   1.000
_cell.length_b   1.000
_cell.length_c   1.000
_cell.angle_alpha   90.00
_cell.angle_beta   90.00
_cell.angle_gamma   90.00
#
_symmetry.space_group_name_H-M   'P 1'
#
loop_
_entity.id
_entity.type
_entity.pdbx_description
1 polymer ?
#
loop_
_entity_poly.entity_id
_entity_poly.type
_entity_poly.pdbx_seq_one_letter_code
_entity_poly.pdbx_strand_id
1 'polypeptide(L)'
;MKDGFAERFELFKTNKSTLELIVNPLNTNTNEINTEPFGIDAGSLQMQLLDLKTKDLWSGKFTELKSKMEELKVQKCMHIAQQKWTDLKEIPRVEALIFGAWSSRMLQ
;
A
#
# COMPACT_ATOMS: atom_id res chain seq x y z
N MET A 1 39.18 15.02 -4.81
CA MET A 1 37.89 15.36 -5.50
C MET A 1 37.27 14.17 -6.23
N LYS A 2 38.06 13.24 -6.81
CA LYS A 2 37.52 12.03 -7.47
C LYS A 2 36.98 10.98 -6.48
N ASP A 3 37.56 10.93 -5.28
CA ASP A 3 37.35 9.82 -4.33
C ASP A 3 35.99 9.94 -3.63
N GLY A 4 35.61 11.15 -3.22
CA GLY A 4 34.30 11.41 -2.60
C GLY A 4 33.12 11.34 -3.58
N PHE A 5 33.34 11.52 -4.88
CA PHE A 5 32.28 11.30 -5.88
C PHE A 5 32.03 9.82 -6.10
N ALA A 6 33.09 9.02 -6.22
CA ALA A 6 32.98 7.57 -6.35
C ALA A 6 32.27 6.95 -5.13
N GLU A 7 32.65 7.36 -3.92
CA GLU A 7 32.02 6.90 -2.68
C GLU A 7 30.53 7.27 -2.60
N ARG A 8 30.17 8.52 -2.95
CA ARG A 8 28.76 8.96 -2.99
C ARG A 8 27.97 8.29 -4.11
N PHE A 9 28.61 7.96 -5.22
CA PHE A 9 27.99 7.27 -6.35
C PHE A 9 27.73 5.80 -6.04
N GLU A 10 28.64 5.11 -5.35
CA GLU A 10 28.40 3.77 -4.81
C GLU A 10 27.26 3.79 -3.78
N LEU A 11 27.30 4.74 -2.83
CA LEU A 11 26.22 4.92 -1.87
C LEU A 11 24.88 5.22 -2.55
N PHE A 12 24.88 6.01 -3.62
CA PHE A 12 23.70 6.28 -4.43
C PHE A 12 23.21 5.03 -5.15
N LYS A 13 24.08 4.17 -5.70
CA LYS A 13 23.67 2.89 -6.31
C LYS A 13 23.05 1.96 -5.29
N THR A 14 23.64 1.84 -4.09
CA THR A 14 23.07 1.06 -2.98
C THR A 14 21.72 1.62 -2.56
N ASN A 15 21.63 2.94 -2.34
CA ASN A 15 20.37 3.60 -1.99
C ASN A 15 19.33 3.49 -3.10
N LYS A 16 19.74 3.54 -4.37
CA LYS A 16 18.85 3.35 -5.52
C LYS A 16 18.29 1.93 -5.55
N SER A 17 19.09 0.90 -5.29
CA SER A 17 18.59 -0.48 -5.16
C SER A 17 17.69 -0.65 -3.93
N THR A 18 17.96 0.05 -2.82
CA THR A 18 17.06 0.13 -1.66
C THR A 18 15.75 0.87 -1.98
N LEU A 19 15.78 1.90 -2.82
CA LEU A 19 14.60 2.63 -3.28
C LEU A 19 13.82 1.82 -4.34
N GLU A 20 14.50 1.08 -5.21
CA GLU A 20 13.88 0.12 -6.15
C GLU A 20 13.15 -0.99 -5.39
N LEU A 21 13.62 -1.36 -4.20
CA LEU A 21 12.96 -2.30 -3.28
C LEU A 21 11.69 -1.71 -2.60
N ILE A 22 11.64 -0.38 -2.46
CA ILE A 22 10.46 0.36 -1.99
C ILE A 22 9.44 0.56 -3.13
N VAL A 23 9.92 0.75 -4.37
CA VAL A 23 9.08 0.99 -5.55
C VAL A 23 8.57 -0.31 -6.19
N ASN A 24 9.34 -1.40 -6.13
CA ASN A 24 8.92 -2.75 -6.48
C ASN A 24 8.85 -3.58 -5.21
N PRO A 25 7.66 -3.85 -4.64
CA PRO A 25 7.54 -4.75 -3.51
C PRO A 25 8.15 -6.10 -3.90
N LEU A 26 9.20 -6.48 -3.18
CA LEU A 26 10.06 -7.65 -3.42
C LEU A 26 9.28 -8.86 -3.94
N ASN A 27 9.51 -9.21 -5.20
CA ASN A 27 9.10 -10.50 -5.78
C ASN A 27 10.16 -11.60 -5.52
N THR A 28 11.17 -11.33 -4.68
CA THR A 28 12.22 -12.30 -4.36
C THR A 28 11.81 -13.17 -3.19
N ASN A 29 12.02 -14.48 -3.33
CA ASN A 29 11.80 -15.47 -2.28
C ASN A 29 12.61 -15.09 -1.03
N THR A 30 11.93 -14.82 0.09
CA THR A 30 12.54 -14.39 1.35
C THR A 30 13.53 -15.39 1.92
N ASN A 31 13.46 -16.65 1.46
CA ASN A 31 14.32 -17.75 1.88
C ASN A 31 15.68 -17.76 1.16
N GLU A 32 15.85 -16.95 0.12
CA GLU A 32 17.10 -16.88 -0.68
C GLU A 32 17.99 -15.68 -0.31
N ILE A 33 17.54 -14.83 0.62
CA ILE A 33 18.31 -13.65 1.06
C ILE A 33 19.36 -14.08 2.10
N ASN A 34 20.64 -14.09 1.70
CA ASN A 34 21.74 -14.36 2.62
C ASN A 34 21.99 -13.15 3.55
N THR A 35 21.68 -13.31 4.83
CA THR A 35 21.81 -12.27 5.87
C THR A 35 23.07 -12.42 6.73
N GLU A 36 23.76 -13.56 6.66
CA GLU A 36 24.96 -13.86 7.46
C GLU A 36 26.09 -12.83 7.30
N PRO A 37 26.42 -12.32 6.09
CA PRO A 37 27.52 -11.37 5.91
C PRO A 37 27.29 -10.02 6.60
N PHE A 38 26.04 -9.71 6.96
CA PHE A 38 25.64 -8.42 7.50
C PHE A 38 25.31 -8.49 9.00
N GLY A 39 25.37 -9.69 9.62
CA GLY A 39 24.99 -9.89 11.02
C GLY A 39 23.53 -9.53 11.30
N ILE A 40 22.66 -9.57 10.29
CA ILE A 40 21.24 -9.26 10.41
C ILE A 40 20.50 -10.52 10.83
N ASP A 41 19.64 -10.41 11.84
CA ASP A 41 18.76 -11.50 12.22
C ASP A 41 17.72 -11.78 11.11
N ALA A 42 17.79 -13.00 10.55
CA ALA A 42 16.92 -13.43 9.46
C ALA A 42 15.44 -13.41 9.88
N GLY A 43 15.12 -13.73 11.14
CA GLY A 43 13.76 -13.69 11.66
C GLY A 43 13.18 -12.27 11.68
N SER A 44 13.96 -11.30 12.18
CA SER A 44 13.61 -9.88 12.18
C SER A 44 13.41 -9.34 10.76
N LEU A 45 14.28 -9.71 9.82
CA LEU A 45 14.14 -9.28 8.42
C LEU A 45 12.88 -9.84 7.76
N GLN A 46 12.57 -11.12 8.00
CA GLN A 46 11.34 -11.75 7.52
C GLN A 46 10.09 -11.07 8.07
N MET A 47 10.07 -10.72 9.36
CA MET A 47 8.96 -10.00 9.98
C MET A 47 8.76 -8.61 9.36
N GLN A 48 9.84 -7.85 9.14
CA GLN A 48 9.77 -6.54 8.49
C GLN A 48 9.26 -6.64 7.05
N LEU A 49 9.65 -7.68 6.32
CA LEU A 49 9.23 -7.89 4.95
C LEU A 49 7.75 -8.32 4.85
N LEU A 50 7.28 -9.16 5.78
CA LEU A 50 5.86 -9.48 5.93
C LEU A 50 5.01 -8.23 6.22
N ASP A 51 5.49 -7.37 7.11
CA ASP A 51 4.82 -6.10 7.44
C ASP A 51 4.78 -5.16 6.22
N LEU A 52 5.87 -5.04 5.47
CA LEU A 52 5.94 -4.24 4.24
C LEU A 52 4.99 -4.75 3.15
N LYS A 53 4.95 -6.07 2.91
CA LYS A 53 4.01 -6.69 1.95
C LYS A 53 2.55 -6.45 2.36
N THR A 54 2.29 -6.51 3.66
CA THR A 54 0.96 -6.21 4.22
C THR A 54 0.62 -4.75 3.99
N LYS A 55 1.53 -3.81 4.29
CA LYS A 55 1.35 -2.36 4.06
C LYS A 55 1.09 -2.03 2.59
N ASP A 56 1.82 -2.65 1.66
CA ASP A 56 1.60 -2.48 0.23
C ASP A 56 0.19 -2.93 -0.19
N LEU A 57 -0.22 -4.13 0.24
CA LEU A 57 -1.58 -4.63 0.02
C LEU A 57 -2.66 -3.68 0.59
N TRP A 58 -2.41 -3.10 1.76
CA TRP A 58 -3.32 -2.13 2.37
C TRP A 58 -3.37 -0.81 1.59
N SER A 59 -2.26 -0.35 1.05
CA SER A 59 -2.20 0.91 0.31
C SER A 59 -3.13 0.92 -0.91
N GLY A 60 -3.19 -0.21 -1.64
CA GLY A 60 -4.12 -0.40 -2.75
C GLY A 60 -5.58 -0.40 -2.31
N LYS A 61 -5.91 -1.15 -1.25
CA LYS A 61 -7.27 -1.21 -0.69
C LYS A 61 -7.75 0.14 -0.14
N PHE A 62 -6.87 0.91 0.50
CA PHE A 62 -7.18 2.27 0.96
C PHE A 62 -7.42 3.22 -0.21
N THR A 63 -6.63 3.10 -1.28
CA THR A 63 -6.82 3.91 -2.50
C THR A 63 -8.18 3.60 -3.16
N GLU A 64 -8.54 2.32 -3.26
CA GLU A 64 -9.84 1.90 -3.78
C GLU A 64 -11.00 2.40 -2.90
N LEU A 65 -10.90 2.21 -1.58
CA LEU A 65 -11.90 2.68 -0.62
C LEU A 65 -12.09 4.21 -0.71
N LYS A 66 -10.99 4.96 -0.81
CA LYS A 66 -11.02 6.41 -0.99
C LYS A 66 -11.75 6.80 -2.28
N SER A 67 -11.48 6.12 -3.39
CA SER A 67 -12.17 6.36 -4.66
C SER A 67 -13.69 6.11 -4.54
N LYS A 68 -14.10 4.99 -3.92
CA LYS A 68 -15.52 4.67 -3.69
C LYS A 68 -16.22 5.71 -2.82
N MET A 69 -15.52 6.25 -1.81
CA MET A 69 -16.09 7.34 -0.99
C MET A 69 -16.28 8.63 -1.78
N GLU A 70 -15.34 9.01 -2.65
CA GLU A 70 -15.49 10.19 -3.51
C GLU A 70 -16.63 10.01 -4.52
N GLU A 71 -16.73 8.84 -5.15
CA GLU A 71 -17.83 8.52 -6.06
C GLU A 71 -19.19 8.62 -5.34
N LEU A 72 -19.29 8.09 -4.12
CA LEU A 72 -20.50 8.17 -3.31
C LEU A 72 -20.88 9.61 -2.95
N LYS A 73 -19.91 10.50 -2.70
CA LYS A 73 -20.16 11.93 -2.49
C LYS A 73 -20.72 12.56 -3.76
N VAL A 74 -20.13 12.28 -4.92
CA VAL A 74 -20.57 12.80 -6.21
C VAL A 74 -21.99 12.34 -6.53
N GLN A 75 -22.29 11.05 -6.32
CA GLN A 75 -23.64 10.51 -6.50
C GLN A 75 -24.66 11.22 -5.60
N LYS A 76 -24.35 11.39 -4.29
CA LYS A 76 -25.23 12.13 -3.37
C LYS A 76 -25.50 13.55 -3.85
N CYS A 77 -24.47 14.29 -4.28
CA CYS A 77 -24.63 15.63 -4.83
C CYS A 77 -25.53 15.64 -6.08
N MET A 78 -25.36 14.68 -7.00
CA MET A 78 -26.20 14.55 -8.19
C MET A 78 -27.67 14.27 -7.84
N HIS A 79 -27.94 13.35 -6.90
CA HIS A 79 -29.31 13.03 -6.49
C HIS A 79 -30.00 14.20 -5.79
N ILE A 80 -29.26 14.97 -4.98
CA ILE A 80 -29.79 16.20 -4.36
C ILE A 80 -30.12 17.24 -5.43
N ALA A 81 -29.23 17.47 -6.40
CA ALA A 81 -29.47 18.41 -7.49
C ALA A 81 -30.68 18.01 -8.35
N GLN A 82 -30.95 16.70 -8.49
CA GLN A 82 -32.09 16.15 -9.21
C GLN A 82 -33.36 16.00 -8.35
N GLN A 83 -33.33 16.40 -7.07
CA GLN A 83 -34.42 16.23 -6.09
C GLN A 83 -34.96 14.79 -5.98
N LYS A 84 -34.09 13.80 -6.22
CA LYS A 84 -34.42 12.36 -6.14
C LYS A 84 -34.25 11.84 -4.72
N TRP A 85 -35.14 12.27 -3.83
CA TRP A 85 -35.07 11.96 -2.39
C TRP A 85 -35.25 10.48 -2.04
N THR A 86 -35.99 9.74 -2.87
CA THR A 86 -36.16 8.28 -2.72
C THR A 86 -34.84 7.54 -3.00
N ASP A 87 -34.17 7.90 -4.08
CA ASP A 87 -32.92 7.24 -4.51
C ASP A 87 -31.78 7.52 -3.53
N LEU A 88 -31.80 8.67 -2.86
CA LEU A 88 -30.82 9.03 -1.82
C LEU A 88 -30.85 8.05 -0.62
N LYS A 89 -32.00 7.43 -0.34
CA LYS A 89 -32.15 6.46 0.77
C LYS A 89 -31.49 5.11 0.46
N GLU A 90 -31.39 4.76 -0.82
CA GLU A 90 -30.77 3.52 -1.30
C GLU A 90 -29.24 3.63 -1.40
N ILE A 91 -28.68 4.85 -1.36
CA ILE A 91 -27.23 5.04 -1.41
C ILE A 91 -26.57 4.43 -0.17
N PRO A 92 -25.56 3.56 -0.33
CA PRO A 92 -24.84 2.95 0.77
C PRO A 92 -24.28 3.98 1.75
N ARG A 93 -24.30 3.64 3.03
CA ARG A 93 -23.60 4.45 4.04
C ARG A 93 -22.09 4.24 3.94
N VAL A 94 -21.33 5.25 4.37
CA VAL A 94 -19.86 5.19 4.36
C VAL A 94 -19.37 4.04 5.25
N GLU A 95 -20.06 3.79 6.36
CA GLU A 95 -19.79 2.68 7.28
C GLU A 95 -19.96 1.32 6.60
N ALA A 96 -20.92 1.16 5.68
CA ALA A 96 -21.11 -0.07 4.92
C ALA A 96 -19.96 -0.32 3.93
N LEU A 97 -19.45 0.74 3.29
CA LEU A 97 -18.28 0.67 2.41
C LEU A 97 -17.00 0.32 3.18
N ILE A 98 -16.81 0.93 4.36
CA ILE A 98 -15.71 0.62 5.26
C ILE A 98 -15.82 -0.86 5.66
N PHE A 99 -16.96 -1.28 6.21
CA PHE A 99 -17.16 -2.65 6.67
C PHE A 99 -16.91 -3.67 5.56
N GLY A 100 -17.44 -3.45 4.35
CA GLY A 100 -17.17 -4.32 3.19
C GLY A 100 -15.68 -4.45 2.86
N ALA A 101 -14.95 -3.34 2.82
CA ALA A 101 -13.51 -3.34 2.56
C ALA A 101 -12.71 -4.11 3.64
N TRP A 102 -13.14 -4.04 4.89
CA TRP A 102 -12.55 -4.79 5.99
C TRP A 102 -12.95 -6.28 5.98
N SER A 103 -14.21 -6.62 5.66
CA SER A 103 -14.72 -7.99 5.64
C SER A 103 -14.13 -8.84 4.52
N SER A 104 -13.79 -8.25 3.38
CA SER A 104 -13.04 -8.94 2.29
C SER A 104 -11.66 -9.45 2.73
N ARG A 105 -11.20 -9.16 3.95
CA ARG A 105 -10.00 -9.72 4.58
C ARG A 105 -10.25 -11.04 5.33
N MET A 106 -11.45 -11.27 5.86
CA MET A 106 -11.71 -12.47 6.68
C MET A 106 -12.03 -13.72 5.86
N LEU A 107 -12.25 -13.56 4.55
CA LEU A 107 -12.67 -14.63 3.63
C LEU A 107 -11.59 -15.04 2.60
N GLN A 108 -10.35 -14.52 2.73
CA GLN A 108 -9.17 -14.96 1.97
C GLN A 108 -8.17 -15.60 2.93
#